data_AF-A0A084VZS3-F1
#
_entry.id   AF-A0A084VZS3-F1
#
_cell.length_a   1.000
_cell.length_b   1.000
_cell.length_c   1.000
_cell.angle_alpha   90.00
_cell.angle_beta   90.00
_cell.angle_gamma   90.00
#
_symmetry.space_group_name_H-M   'P 1'
#
loop_
_entity.id
_entity.type
_entity.pdbx_description
1 polymer ?
#
loop_
_entity_poly.entity_id
_entity_poly.type
_entity_poly.pdbx_seq_one_letter_code
_entity_poly.pdbx_strand_id
1 'polypeptide(L)'
;MTPDADGIFRTWQWATYFYVNAAPQWQKVNAGNWLTIEKNARTIADRLQQDIIVYTGTHGILTLPHINGTQVPITLSPNGITVPKWSWKIIMSPLSNAAIAFVTSNDPYRTSMQSDEFICPDICRQYGWYTVSFDTFSKGFTYCCSVDSLRAVVSDIPDDVNATTILGL
;
A
#
# COMPACT_ATOMS: atom_id res chain seq x y z
N MET A 1 -2.89 -0.93 7.06
CA MET A 1 -4.31 -0.59 7.31
C MET A 1 -4.34 0.73 8.09
N THR A 2 -5.39 1.11 8.81
CA THR A 2 -5.55 2.45 9.41
C THR A 2 -4.42 2.75 10.41
N PRO A 3 -3.57 3.76 10.16
CA PRO A 3 -2.45 4.10 11.03
C PRO A 3 -2.89 4.74 12.34
N ASP A 4 -2.20 4.42 13.44
CA ASP A 4 -2.36 5.10 14.75
C ASP A 4 -2.26 6.63 14.61
N ALA A 5 -1.28 7.10 13.82
CA ALA A 5 -1.03 8.52 13.61
C ALA A 5 -2.15 9.29 12.87
N ASP A 6 -3.14 8.60 12.29
CA ASP A 6 -4.31 9.24 11.66
C ASP A 6 -5.43 9.51 12.69
N GLY A 7 -5.34 8.92 13.90
CA GLY A 7 -6.28 9.15 14.98
C GLY A 7 -6.05 10.48 15.69
N ILE A 8 -7.06 11.36 15.67
CA ILE A 8 -7.05 12.64 16.42
C ILE A 8 -7.22 12.39 17.93
N PHE A 9 -8.12 11.48 18.30
CA PHE A 9 -8.38 11.12 19.70
C PHE A 9 -7.65 9.83 20.09
N ARG A 10 -7.24 9.72 21.36
CA ARG A 10 -6.60 8.51 21.90
C ARG A 10 -7.46 7.25 21.73
N THR A 11 -8.79 7.39 21.83
CA THR A 11 -9.70 6.26 21.62
C THR A 11 -9.68 5.75 20.19
N TRP A 12 -9.48 6.64 19.20
CA TRP A 12 -9.33 6.27 17.79
C TRP A 12 -7.98 5.62 17.54
N GLN A 13 -6.90 6.16 18.12
CA GLN A 13 -5.57 5.57 18.10
C GLN A 13 -5.59 4.14 18.66
N TRP A 14 -6.20 3.92 19.84
CA TRP A 14 -6.29 2.58 20.42
C TRP A 14 -7.10 1.60 19.55
N ALA A 15 -8.11 2.09 18.83
CA ALA A 15 -8.87 1.24 17.90
C ALA A 15 -8.01 0.71 16.74
N THR A 16 -6.88 1.34 16.40
CA THR A 16 -6.01 0.85 15.31
C THR A 16 -5.22 -0.40 15.70
N TYR A 17 -5.16 -0.78 16.98
CA TYR A 17 -4.40 -1.94 17.46
C TYR A 17 -5.21 -3.24 17.50
N PHE A 18 -6.49 -3.23 17.12
CA PHE A 18 -7.25 -4.48 16.94
C PHE A 18 -6.73 -5.25 15.73
N TYR A 19 -6.65 -6.59 15.84
CA TYR A 19 -6.14 -7.45 14.77
C TYR A 19 -6.96 -7.41 13.48
N VAL A 20 -8.22 -6.95 13.52
CA VAL A 20 -9.02 -6.69 12.31
C VAL A 20 -8.41 -5.58 11.43
N ASN A 21 -7.61 -4.69 12.02
CA ASN A 21 -6.84 -3.65 11.36
C ASN A 21 -5.36 -4.05 11.18
N ALA A 22 -5.02 -5.33 11.29
CA ALA A 22 -3.66 -5.82 11.17
C ALA A 22 -3.53 -6.88 10.07
N ALA A 23 -2.40 -6.85 9.38
CA ALA A 23 -1.99 -7.77 8.35
C ALA A 23 -0.49 -8.00 8.53
N PRO A 24 0.02 -9.23 8.34
CA PRO A 24 1.44 -9.49 8.53
C PRO A 24 2.29 -8.67 7.56
N GLN A 25 3.29 -7.95 8.08
CA GLN A 25 4.23 -7.20 7.26
C GLN A 25 5.65 -7.38 7.79
N TRP A 26 6.62 -7.41 6.88
CA TRP A 26 8.02 -7.36 7.29
C TRP A 26 8.33 -6.02 7.93
N GLN A 27 9.00 -6.03 9.07
CA GLN A 27 9.23 -4.79 9.82
C GLN A 27 10.04 -3.75 9.03
N LYS A 28 10.98 -4.19 8.18
CA LYS A 28 11.74 -3.27 7.31
C LYS A 28 10.86 -2.58 6.26
N VAL A 29 9.78 -3.23 5.81
CA VAL A 29 8.79 -2.69 4.87
C VAL A 29 7.85 -1.73 5.60
N ASN A 30 7.27 -2.19 6.72
CA ASN A 30 6.35 -1.43 7.55
C ASN A 30 6.97 -0.11 8.05
N ALA A 31 8.16 -0.19 8.68
CA ALA A 31 8.92 0.98 9.13
C ALA A 31 9.70 1.69 8.00
N GLY A 32 9.58 1.20 6.77
CA GLY A 32 10.24 1.71 5.57
C GLY A 32 9.30 2.56 4.73
N ASN A 33 9.14 2.19 3.46
CA ASN A 33 8.33 2.95 2.51
C ASN A 33 6.84 2.93 2.83
N TRP A 34 6.35 1.90 3.55
CA TRP A 34 4.96 1.88 3.98
C TRP A 34 4.63 3.06 4.92
N LEU A 35 5.48 3.30 5.92
CA LEU A 35 5.39 4.48 6.78
C LEU A 35 5.50 5.80 6.00
N THR A 36 6.30 5.84 4.93
CA THR A 36 6.38 7.02 4.04
C THR A 36 5.04 7.29 3.35
N ILE A 37 4.37 6.26 2.82
CA ILE A 37 3.05 6.40 2.19
C ILE A 37 2.00 6.89 3.20
N GLU A 38 2.03 6.39 4.43
CA GLU A 38 1.13 6.87 5.50
C GLU A 38 1.38 8.35 5.82
N LYS A 39 2.64 8.79 5.86
CA LYS A 39 2.98 10.21 6.01
C LYS A 39 2.50 11.04 4.82
N ASN A 40 2.68 10.55 3.60
CA ASN A 40 2.24 11.23 2.38
C ASN A 40 0.73 11.51 2.38
N ALA A 41 -0.09 10.58 2.89
CA ALA A 41 -1.53 10.79 3.05
C ALA A 41 -1.84 11.98 3.97
N ARG A 42 -1.16 12.09 5.11
CA ARG A 42 -1.33 13.26 5.99
C ARG A 42 -0.80 14.54 5.36
N THR A 43 0.35 14.48 4.68
CA THR A 43 0.94 15.64 4.00
C THR A 43 0.07 16.18 2.88
N ILE A 44 -0.58 15.33 2.09
CA ILE A 44 -1.46 15.80 1.01
C ILE A 44 -2.76 16.39 1.56
N ALA A 45 -3.32 15.80 2.62
CA ALA A 45 -4.48 16.37 3.31
C ALA A 45 -4.18 17.79 3.82
N ASP A 46 -3.03 17.96 4.49
CA ASP A 46 -2.55 19.26 4.96
C ASP A 46 -2.32 20.23 3.79
N ARG A 47 -1.62 19.81 2.74
CA ARG A 47 -1.37 20.71 1.60
C ARG A 47 -2.64 21.17 0.89
N LEU A 48 -3.60 20.27 0.71
CA LEU A 48 -4.87 20.59 0.05
C LEU A 48 -5.82 21.38 0.95
N GLN A 49 -5.61 21.35 2.28
CA GLN A 49 -6.53 21.88 3.28
C GLN A 49 -7.95 21.30 3.09
N GLN A 50 -8.02 20.00 2.85
CA GLN A 50 -9.24 19.27 2.49
C GLN A 50 -9.32 17.94 3.22
N ASP A 51 -10.55 17.48 3.44
CA ASP A 51 -10.80 16.09 3.82
C ASP A 51 -10.41 15.16 2.67
N ILE A 52 -9.63 14.14 2.98
CA ILE A 52 -9.30 13.05 2.08
C ILE A 52 -9.91 11.75 2.61
N ILE A 53 -10.19 10.83 1.71
CA ILE A 53 -10.61 9.48 2.03
C ILE A 53 -9.47 8.53 1.69
N VAL A 54 -9.14 7.65 2.63
CA VAL A 54 -8.04 6.69 2.49
C VAL A 54 -8.60 5.28 2.59
N TYR A 55 -8.32 4.48 1.57
CA TYR A 55 -8.59 3.04 1.59
C TYR A 55 -7.27 2.30 1.69
N THR A 56 -7.23 1.19 2.41
CA THR A 56 -6.00 0.41 2.59
C THR A 56 -6.36 -1.06 2.65
N GLY A 57 -5.58 -1.88 1.96
CA GLY A 57 -5.73 -3.32 2.00
C GLY A 57 -4.48 -4.03 1.57
N THR A 58 -4.64 -5.31 1.26
CA THR A 58 -3.57 -6.20 0.85
C THR A 58 -3.99 -6.98 -0.38
N HIS A 59 -3.03 -7.59 -1.08
CA HIS A 59 -3.33 -8.44 -2.23
C HIS A 59 -2.27 -9.54 -2.41
N GLY A 60 -2.73 -10.73 -2.79
CA GLY A 60 -1.90 -11.92 -3.03
C GLY A 60 -1.22 -12.47 -1.77
N ILE A 61 -0.56 -13.61 -1.91
CA ILE A 61 0.20 -14.27 -0.84
C ILE A 61 1.69 -14.18 -1.17
N LEU A 62 2.51 -13.71 -0.22
CA LEU A 62 3.95 -13.67 -0.38
C LEU A 62 4.48 -15.11 -0.46
N THR A 63 5.29 -15.38 -1.47
CA THR A 63 6.08 -16.61 -1.55
C THR A 63 7.56 -16.29 -1.48
N LEU A 64 8.34 -17.13 -0.80
CA LEU A 64 9.81 -17.05 -0.81
C LEU A 64 10.40 -18.41 -1.22
N PRO A 65 11.60 -18.43 -1.84
CA PRO A 65 12.24 -19.67 -2.22
C PRO A 65 12.67 -20.48 -0.99
N HIS A 66 12.34 -21.77 -0.99
CA HIS A 66 12.92 -22.77 -0.09
C HIS A 66 14.37 -23.11 -0.52
N ILE A 67 15.09 -23.94 0.26
CA ILE A 67 16.48 -24.33 -0.01
C ILE A 67 16.72 -24.91 -1.42
N ASN A 68 15.68 -25.49 -2.03
CA ASN A 68 15.73 -26.07 -3.37
C ASN A 68 15.23 -25.11 -4.47
N GLY A 69 14.98 -23.84 -4.14
CA GLY A 69 14.46 -22.82 -5.05
C GLY A 69 12.94 -22.84 -5.27
N THR A 70 12.21 -23.81 -4.69
CA THR A 70 10.74 -23.88 -4.82
C THR A 70 10.09 -22.73 -4.06
N GLN A 71 9.18 -21.99 -4.70
CA GLN A 71 8.44 -20.92 -4.05
C GLN A 71 7.43 -21.49 -3.04
N VAL A 72 7.49 -21.04 -1.79
CA VAL A 72 6.60 -21.49 -0.70
C VAL A 72 5.84 -20.30 -0.13
N PRO A 73 4.51 -20.39 0.03
CA PRO A 73 3.72 -19.32 0.65
C PRO A 73 4.12 -19.11 2.11
N ILE A 74 4.20 -17.85 2.52
CA ILE A 74 4.52 -17.48 3.89
C ILE A 74 3.22 -17.32 4.69
N THR A 75 3.12 -18.08 5.79
CA THR A 75 1.97 -18.10 6.70
C THR A 75 2.45 -18.01 8.14
N LEU A 76 1.75 -17.28 9.01
CA LEU A 76 2.10 -17.20 10.44
C LEU A 76 1.70 -18.46 11.22
N SER A 77 0.85 -19.31 10.66
CA SER A 77 0.51 -20.61 11.22
C SER A 77 0.11 -21.61 10.12
N PRO A 78 0.24 -22.94 10.36
CA PRO A 78 -0.03 -23.97 9.35
C PRO A 78 -1.43 -23.96 8.72
N ASN A 79 -2.44 -23.43 9.44
CA ASN A 79 -3.83 -23.35 8.99
C ASN A 79 -4.35 -21.90 8.90
N GLY A 80 -3.47 -20.89 8.84
CA GLY A 80 -3.87 -19.54 9.23
C GLY A 80 -3.31 -18.39 8.41
N ILE A 81 -3.01 -17.30 9.13
CA ILE A 81 -2.89 -15.94 8.58
C ILE A 81 -1.80 -15.89 7.52
N THR A 82 -2.21 -15.67 6.28
CA THR A 82 -1.31 -15.52 5.13
C THR A 82 -0.58 -14.18 5.19
N VAL A 83 0.71 -14.19 4.88
CA VAL A 83 1.46 -12.95 4.71
C VAL A 83 1.17 -12.41 3.30
N PRO A 84 0.63 -11.20 3.16
CA PRO A 84 0.29 -10.64 1.87
C PRO A 84 1.55 -10.37 1.03
N LYS A 85 1.45 -10.54 -0.29
CA LYS A 85 2.52 -10.17 -1.23
C LYS A 85 2.61 -8.65 -1.38
N TRP A 86 1.44 -8.01 -1.46
CA TRP A 86 1.30 -6.58 -1.67
C TRP A 86 0.49 -5.94 -0.54
N SER A 87 0.91 -4.76 -0.11
CA SER A 87 0.06 -3.81 0.61
C SER A 87 -0.29 -2.68 -0.36
N TRP A 88 -1.53 -2.20 -0.33
CA TRP A 88 -1.95 -1.07 -1.16
C TRP A 88 -2.67 -0.01 -0.33
N LYS A 89 -2.55 1.25 -0.76
CA LYS A 89 -3.26 2.40 -0.16
C LYS A 89 -3.77 3.33 -1.26
N ILE A 90 -5.06 3.60 -1.26
CA ILE A 90 -5.67 4.59 -2.15
C ILE A 90 -5.88 5.87 -1.34
N ILE A 91 -5.45 7.00 -1.90
CA ILE A 91 -5.68 8.33 -1.34
C ILE A 91 -6.59 9.07 -2.32
N MET A 92 -7.73 9.54 -1.84
CA MET A 92 -8.76 10.18 -2.64
C MET A 92 -9.12 11.55 -2.07
N SER A 93 -9.18 12.58 -2.91
CA SER A 93 -9.84 13.85 -2.59
C SER A 93 -11.24 13.84 -3.23
N PRO A 94 -12.31 13.81 -2.41
CA PRO A 94 -13.68 13.92 -2.93
C PRO A 94 -13.95 15.27 -3.60
N LEU A 95 -13.31 16.34 -3.12
CA LEU A 95 -13.55 17.69 -3.62
C LEU A 95 -13.07 17.86 -5.08
N SER A 96 -11.89 17.33 -5.40
CA SER A 96 -11.34 17.37 -6.76
C SER A 96 -11.68 16.14 -7.60
N ASN A 97 -12.41 15.18 -7.01
CA ASN A 97 -12.71 13.88 -7.62
C ASN A 97 -11.46 13.21 -8.20
N ALA A 98 -10.40 13.18 -7.39
CA ALA A 98 -9.07 12.73 -7.77
C ALA A 98 -8.55 11.67 -6.80
N ALA A 99 -7.94 10.60 -7.33
CA ALA A 99 -7.33 9.56 -6.49
C ALA A 99 -6.00 9.05 -7.04
N ILE A 100 -5.19 8.49 -6.15
CA ILE A 100 -3.95 7.78 -6.49
C ILE A 100 -3.84 6.52 -5.63
N ALA A 101 -3.38 5.42 -6.21
CA ALA A 101 -3.18 4.16 -5.50
C ALA A 101 -1.69 3.84 -5.38
N PHE A 102 -1.19 3.64 -4.17
CA PHE A 102 0.15 3.15 -3.89
C PHE A 102 0.13 1.64 -3.70
N VAL A 103 1.18 0.97 -4.20
CA VAL A 103 1.41 -0.46 -4.03
C VAL A 103 2.82 -0.66 -3.49
N THR A 104 2.95 -1.42 -2.41
CA THR A 104 4.23 -1.76 -1.78
C THR A 104 4.42 -3.27 -1.71
N SER A 105 5.57 -3.74 -2.21
CA SER A 105 6.01 -5.12 -2.07
C SER A 105 6.35 -5.44 -0.61
N ASN A 106 5.74 -6.49 -0.07
CA ASN A 106 6.03 -7.00 1.25
C ASN A 106 7.18 -8.03 1.22
N ASP A 107 8.26 -7.73 0.49
CA ASP A 107 9.44 -8.58 0.40
C ASP A 107 10.72 -7.72 0.48
N PRO A 108 11.37 -7.66 1.66
CA PRO A 108 12.60 -6.88 1.85
C PRO A 108 13.85 -7.59 1.33
N TYR A 109 13.76 -8.84 0.86
CA TYR A 109 14.89 -9.63 0.35
C TYR A 109 15.01 -9.55 -1.16
N ARG A 110 13.94 -9.13 -1.83
CA ARG A 110 13.91 -8.86 -3.26
C ARG A 110 14.93 -7.78 -3.63
N THR A 111 15.49 -7.86 -4.83
CA THR A 111 16.51 -6.91 -5.34
C THR A 111 16.17 -6.30 -6.69
N SER A 112 15.18 -6.86 -7.39
CA SER A 112 14.72 -6.40 -8.70
C SER A 112 13.28 -6.82 -8.94
N MET A 113 12.59 -6.15 -9.88
CA MET A 113 11.23 -6.49 -10.28
C MET A 113 11.07 -6.28 -11.77
N GLN A 114 10.58 -7.29 -12.47
CA GLN A 114 10.29 -7.20 -13.89
C GLN A 114 8.95 -6.47 -14.09
N SER A 115 8.77 -5.83 -15.24
CA SER A 115 7.59 -4.99 -15.51
C SER A 115 6.27 -5.77 -15.55
N ASP A 116 6.32 -7.06 -15.87
CA ASP A 116 5.18 -7.98 -15.86
C ASP A 116 4.77 -8.44 -14.44
N GLU A 117 5.60 -8.17 -13.43
CA GLU A 117 5.27 -8.45 -12.03
C GLU A 117 4.51 -7.31 -11.34
N PHE A 118 4.43 -6.14 -11.99
CA PHE A 118 3.65 -5.01 -11.50
C PHE A 118 2.17 -5.34 -11.63
N ILE A 119 1.38 -5.05 -10.59
CA ILE A 119 -0.07 -5.29 -10.60
C ILE A 119 -0.85 -4.13 -11.23
N CYS A 120 -0.16 -3.06 -11.62
CA CYS A 120 -0.70 -1.93 -12.36
C CYS A 120 0.44 -1.08 -12.95
N PRO A 121 0.19 -0.25 -13.99
CA PRO A 121 1.22 0.62 -14.58
C PRO A 121 1.73 1.67 -13.59
N ASP A 122 3.06 1.81 -13.46
CA ASP A 122 3.66 2.83 -12.60
C ASP A 122 3.58 4.23 -13.22
N ILE A 123 2.85 5.13 -12.56
CA ILE A 123 2.67 6.53 -12.94
C ILE A 123 3.23 7.51 -11.89
N CYS A 124 3.99 7.03 -10.91
CA CYS A 124 4.46 7.87 -9.80
C CYS A 124 5.28 9.08 -10.23
N ARG A 125 6.14 8.93 -11.24
CA ARG A 125 6.93 10.04 -11.77
C ARG A 125 6.07 11.08 -12.47
N GLN A 126 5.07 10.62 -13.23
CA GLN A 126 4.18 11.48 -14.02
C GLN A 126 3.35 12.41 -13.11
N TYR A 127 2.98 11.93 -11.92
CA TYR A 127 2.10 12.65 -10.99
C TYR A 127 2.83 13.15 -9.74
N GLY A 128 4.16 13.23 -9.75
CA GLY A 128 4.95 13.86 -8.68
C GLY A 128 5.10 13.04 -7.40
N TRP A 129 4.55 11.82 -7.33
CA TRP A 129 4.59 10.98 -6.13
C TRP A 129 5.86 10.16 -5.97
N TYR A 130 6.68 10.08 -7.01
CA TYR A 130 7.94 9.35 -6.95
C TYR A 130 8.90 9.94 -5.92
N THR A 131 9.56 9.05 -5.17
CA THR A 131 10.73 9.35 -4.35
C THR A 131 11.77 8.26 -4.58
N VAL A 132 13.06 8.61 -4.50
CA VAL A 132 14.16 7.64 -4.65
C VAL A 132 14.10 6.49 -3.63
N SER A 133 13.48 6.71 -2.47
CA SER A 133 13.34 5.66 -1.46
C SER A 133 12.41 4.54 -1.93
N PHE A 134 11.47 4.81 -2.83
CA PHE A 134 10.51 3.83 -3.34
C PHE A 134 11.19 2.71 -4.13
N ASP A 135 12.36 2.98 -4.73
CA ASP A 135 13.18 1.97 -5.41
C ASP A 135 14.02 1.11 -4.42
N THR A 136 14.01 1.43 -3.12
CA THR A 136 14.76 0.68 -2.11
C THR A 136 13.98 -0.57 -1.67
N PHE A 137 14.21 -1.69 -2.35
CA PHE A 137 13.54 -2.97 -2.07
C PHE A 137 13.60 -3.41 -0.60
N SER A 138 14.74 -3.22 0.06
CA SER A 138 14.91 -3.60 1.48
C SER A 138 14.02 -2.82 2.45
N LYS A 139 13.42 -1.72 1.99
CA LYS A 139 12.41 -0.91 2.69
C LYS A 139 10.99 -1.10 2.13
N GLY A 140 10.79 -2.06 1.23
CA GLY A 140 9.56 -2.31 0.48
C GLY A 140 9.50 -1.50 -0.81
N PHE A 141 9.81 -2.15 -1.94
CA PHE A 141 9.67 -1.50 -3.25
C PHE A 141 8.25 -0.97 -3.43
N THR A 142 8.12 0.27 -3.84
CA THR A 142 6.84 1.00 -3.88
C THR A 142 6.66 1.69 -5.23
N TYR A 143 5.44 1.70 -5.73
CA TYR A 143 5.06 2.45 -6.92
C TYR A 143 3.60 2.86 -6.79
N CYS A 144 3.08 3.59 -7.76
CA CYS A 144 1.70 4.03 -7.73
C CYS A 144 1.05 4.04 -9.10
N CYS A 145 -0.27 3.91 -9.12
CA CYS A 145 -1.09 3.74 -10.30
C CYS A 145 -2.48 4.35 -10.11
N SER A 146 -3.29 4.32 -11.16
CA SER A 146 -4.69 4.70 -11.06
C SER A 146 -5.48 3.67 -10.26
N VAL A 147 -6.58 4.10 -9.66
CA VAL A 147 -7.50 3.20 -8.94
C VAL A 147 -8.06 2.13 -9.88
N ASP A 148 -8.42 2.50 -11.12
CA ASP A 148 -8.95 1.56 -12.11
C ASP A 148 -7.95 0.47 -12.49
N SER A 149 -6.68 0.82 -12.70
CA SER A 149 -5.66 -0.17 -13.01
C SER A 149 -5.38 -1.10 -11.83
N LEU A 150 -5.41 -0.59 -10.60
CA LEU A 150 -5.29 -1.45 -9.41
C LEU A 150 -6.50 -2.38 -9.26
N ARG A 151 -7.72 -1.85 -9.46
CA ARG A 151 -8.98 -2.60 -9.37
C ARG A 151 -9.09 -3.74 -10.38
N ALA A 152 -8.46 -3.60 -11.55
CA ALA A 152 -8.39 -4.67 -12.54
C ALA A 152 -7.71 -5.96 -12.00
N VAL A 153 -6.90 -5.85 -10.94
CA VAL A 153 -6.20 -6.98 -10.30
C VAL A 153 -6.69 -7.24 -8.87
N VAL A 154 -7.05 -6.18 -8.13
CA VAL A 154 -7.53 -6.27 -6.74
C VAL A 154 -9.05 -6.14 -6.69
N SER A 155 -9.73 -7.29 -6.70
CA SER A 155 -11.20 -7.37 -6.70
C SER A 155 -11.88 -6.81 -5.47
N ASP A 156 -11.18 -6.79 -4.33
CA ASP A 156 -11.76 -6.47 -3.02
C ASP A 156 -11.76 -4.95 -2.72
N ILE A 157 -11.36 -4.13 -3.69
CA ILE A 157 -11.49 -2.67 -3.59
C ILE A 157 -13.00 -2.34 -3.63
N PRO A 158 -13.56 -1.63 -2.65
CA PRO A 158 -14.97 -1.28 -2.63
C PRO A 158 -15.41 -0.51 -3.89
N ASP A 159 -16.64 -0.74 -4.37
CA ASP A 159 -17.15 -0.14 -5.63
C ASP A 159 -17.30 1.39 -5.57
N ASP A 160 -17.46 1.93 -4.36
CA ASP A 160 -17.55 3.37 -4.10
C ASP A 160 -16.20 4.10 -4.15
N VAL A 161 -15.08 3.37 -4.27
CA VAL A 161 -13.76 3.97 -4.54
C VAL A 161 -13.63 4.31 -6.02
N ASN A 162 -14.24 5.42 -6.43
CA ASN A 162 -14.21 5.89 -7.81
C ASN A 162 -13.75 7.35 -7.87
N ALA A 163 -12.81 7.66 -8.77
CA ALA A 163 -12.33 9.00 -9.03
C ALA A 163 -12.11 9.21 -10.53
N THR A 164 -12.57 10.34 -11.08
CA THR A 164 -12.45 10.62 -12.52
C THR A 164 -11.08 11.12 -12.94
N THR A 165 -10.24 11.53 -11.98
CA THR A 165 -8.91 12.09 -12.25
C THR A 165 -7.86 11.47 -11.33
N ILE A 166 -6.59 11.64 -11.70
CA ILE A 166 -5.45 11.18 -10.89
C ILE A 166 -5.04 12.29 -9.93
N LEU A 167 -4.95 11.96 -8.64
CA LEU A 167 -4.44 12.86 -7.62
C LEU A 167 -2.92 13.00 -7.79
N GLY A 168 -2.43 14.20 -8.07
CA GLY A 168 -0.99 14.51 -8.18
C GLY A 168 -0.42 15.22 -6.95
N LEU A 169 0.89 15.07 -6.74
CA LEU A 169 1.66 15.86 -5.79
C LEU A 169 2.06 17.20 -6.44
#